data_AF-A0A736VLL7-F1
#
_entry.id   AF-A0A736VLL7-F1
#
_cell.length_a   1.000
_cell.length_b   1.000
_cell.length_c   1.000
_cell.angle_alpha   90.00
_cell.angle_beta   90.00
_cell.angle_gamma   90.00
#
_symmetry.space_group_name_H-M   'P 1'
#
loop_
_entity.id
_entity.type
_entity.pdbx_description
1 polymer ?
#
loop_
_entity_poly.entity_id
_entity_poly.type
_entity_poly.pdbx_seq_one_letter_code
_entity_poly.pdbx_strand_id
1 'polypeptide(L)'
;MKAGVCLFLESFSLDKGEKIILEQLSHLRGLMARMNSEFINFYKSNEYDCKLATMFYSTSPDMAWMMGQFYDIGKIDILPMNCDDLMKIIDSEPPVYNSRMLYMYNSIGNTTSTKTRESTILNEEELVRICRYILDKYPRNSVEYGEHIKDIFKNLIFLENNAHPKFKTFNNMDKIEGGFELFHKSITDFLFFCNNYQVIPGDSIQNLKNMNAALIYIVCEEGGGKSARKAGELNRDFVIDNVTYTNVNCEFHYKLLYEDGMNRRGKRYSGNRIYFGFINKIKGSIPRIAIAHIGNHL
;
A
#
# COMPACT_ATOMS: atom_id res chain seq x y z
N MET A 1 5.10 0.08 14.31
CA MET A 1 5.32 1.43 13.71
C MET A 1 4.42 1.58 12.50
N LYS A 2 3.83 2.76 12.30
CA LYS A 2 2.87 3.07 11.22
C LYS A 2 3.25 4.37 10.49
N ALA A 3 2.56 4.72 9.41
CA ALA A 3 2.83 5.95 8.65
C ALA A 3 1.91 7.11 9.09
N GLY A 4 2.47 8.32 9.15
CA GLY A 4 1.72 9.57 9.29
C GLY A 4 2.10 10.55 8.19
N VAL A 5 1.12 11.06 7.46
CA VAL A 5 1.31 12.02 6.37
C VAL A 5 0.80 13.38 6.81
N CYS A 6 1.70 14.34 6.98
CA CYS A 6 1.40 15.65 7.55
C CYS A 6 1.22 16.69 6.45
N LEU A 7 0.15 17.47 6.56
CA LEU A 7 -0.17 18.55 5.64
C LEU A 7 0.36 19.88 6.18
N PHE A 8 1.00 20.63 5.30
CA PHE A 8 1.45 21.99 5.52
C PHE A 8 0.86 22.88 4.42
N LEU A 9 0.77 24.20 4.64
CA LEU A 9 0.26 25.10 3.61
C LEU A 9 1.27 25.27 2.48
N GLU A 10 2.54 25.22 2.87
CA GLU A 10 3.72 25.19 2.02
C GLU A 10 3.74 23.98 1.08
N SER A 11 2.96 22.93 1.38
CA SER A 11 2.75 21.78 0.49
C SER A 11 2.01 22.15 -0.79
N PHE A 12 1.31 23.28 -0.82
CA PHE A 12 0.50 23.73 -1.95
C PHE A 12 1.11 24.98 -2.60
N SER A 13 0.91 25.11 -3.91
CA SER A 13 1.36 26.28 -4.65
C SER A 13 0.33 27.41 -4.51
N LEU A 14 0.15 27.95 -3.30
CA LEU A 14 -0.90 28.93 -2.98
C LEU A 14 -0.71 30.28 -3.70
N ASP A 15 0.49 30.52 -4.22
CA ASP A 15 0.86 31.63 -5.09
C ASP A 15 0.49 31.40 -6.57
N LYS A 16 0.20 30.15 -6.94
CA LYS A 16 -0.19 29.77 -8.31
C LYS A 16 -1.73 29.69 -8.34
N GLY A 17 -2.34 30.47 -9.22
CA GLY A 17 -3.79 30.76 -9.21
C GLY A 17 -4.74 29.57 -9.00
N GLU A 18 -5.98 29.89 -8.62
CA GLU A 18 -7.01 28.98 -8.09
C GLU A 18 -7.10 27.60 -8.76
N LYS A 19 -7.03 27.54 -10.09
CA LYS A 19 -7.08 26.27 -10.85
C LYS A 19 -6.02 25.27 -10.40
N ILE A 20 -4.78 25.74 -10.17
CA ILE A 20 -3.66 24.89 -9.76
C ILE A 20 -3.91 24.37 -8.34
N ILE A 21 -4.38 25.23 -7.43
CA ILE A 21 -4.72 24.85 -6.06
C ILE A 21 -5.81 23.76 -6.08
N LEU A 22 -6.88 23.94 -6.87
CA LEU A 22 -7.95 22.95 -6.99
C LEU A 22 -7.47 21.60 -7.51
N GLU A 23 -6.58 21.59 -8.50
CA GLU A 23 -5.98 20.36 -9.01
C GLU A 23 -5.15 19.64 -7.93
N GLN A 24 -4.35 20.40 -7.16
CA GLN A 24 -3.56 19.87 -6.04
C GLN A 24 -4.46 19.30 -4.92
N LEU A 25 -5.52 20.00 -4.55
CA LEU A 25 -6.51 19.55 -3.57
C LEU A 25 -7.24 18.28 -4.04
N SER A 26 -7.62 18.23 -5.32
CA SER A 26 -8.24 17.05 -5.93
C SER A 26 -7.34 15.82 -5.86
N HIS A 27 -6.05 15.98 -6.19
CA HIS A 27 -5.06 14.91 -6.07
C HIS A 27 -4.89 14.44 -4.62
N LEU A 28 -4.79 15.36 -3.67
CA LEU A 28 -4.69 15.00 -2.25
C LEU A 28 -5.95 14.27 -1.77
N ARG A 29 -7.15 14.75 -2.12
CA ARG A 29 -8.42 14.09 -1.79
C ARG A 29 -8.46 12.67 -2.35
N GLY A 30 -8.03 12.46 -3.59
CA GLY A 30 -7.93 11.13 -4.21
C GLY A 30 -6.95 10.21 -3.47
N LEU A 31 -5.77 10.74 -3.12
CA LEU A 31 -4.76 10.00 -2.35
C LEU A 31 -5.29 9.61 -0.96
N MET A 32 -5.89 10.55 -0.23
CA MET A 32 -6.45 10.32 1.10
C MET A 32 -7.59 9.32 1.08
N ALA A 33 -8.55 9.49 0.17
CA ALA A 33 -9.69 8.58 0.05
C ALA A 33 -9.26 7.13 -0.21
N ARG A 34 -8.14 6.95 -0.92
CA ARG A 34 -7.61 5.64 -1.27
C ARG A 34 -6.72 5.03 -0.20
N MET A 35 -5.87 5.83 0.44
CA MET A 35 -4.76 5.34 1.27
C MET A 35 -5.02 5.45 2.78
N ASN A 36 -5.91 6.34 3.22
CA ASN A 36 -6.21 6.50 4.64
C ASN A 36 -6.75 5.20 5.24
N SER A 37 -6.13 4.72 6.31
CA SER A 37 -6.33 3.39 6.86
C SER A 37 -5.80 3.30 8.29
N GLU A 38 -5.82 2.11 8.91
CA GLU A 38 -5.24 1.95 10.23
C GLU A 38 -3.71 2.16 10.19
N PHE A 39 -3.05 1.70 9.12
CA PHE A 39 -1.62 1.86 8.92
C PHE A 39 -1.19 3.28 8.52
N ILE A 40 -2.00 3.99 7.74
CA ILE A 40 -1.67 5.29 7.15
C ILE A 40 -2.71 6.32 7.59
N ASN A 41 -2.27 7.33 8.34
CA ASN A 41 -3.14 8.45 8.72
C ASN A 41 -2.62 9.76 8.14
N PHE A 42 -3.55 10.67 7.87
CA PHE A 42 -3.25 12.03 7.47
C PHE A 42 -3.45 12.98 8.65
N TYR A 43 -2.51 13.90 8.82
CA TYR A 43 -2.43 14.81 9.95
C TYR A 43 -2.26 16.26 9.51
N LYS A 44 -2.65 17.17 10.39
CA LYS A 44 -2.29 18.59 10.34
C LYS A 44 -1.93 19.09 11.74
N SER A 45 -1.18 20.17 11.81
CA SER A 45 -0.93 20.88 13.08
C SER A 45 -2.21 21.53 13.59
N ASN A 46 -2.27 21.87 14.88
CA ASN A 46 -3.39 22.63 15.45
C ASN A 46 -3.44 24.09 14.96
N GLU A 47 -2.38 24.58 14.31
CA GLU A 47 -2.29 25.91 13.70
C GLU A 47 -2.68 25.92 12.21
N TYR A 48 -2.86 24.75 11.58
CA TYR A 48 -3.07 24.67 10.14
C TYR A 48 -4.28 25.50 9.69
N ASP A 49 -5.42 25.34 10.37
CA ASP A 49 -6.67 26.01 9.99
C ASP A 49 -6.61 27.52 10.22
N CYS A 50 -5.97 27.98 11.30
CA CYS A 50 -5.84 29.40 11.56
C CYS A 50 -4.89 30.06 10.56
N LYS A 51 -3.76 29.42 10.21
CA LYS A 51 -2.83 29.90 9.18
C LYS A 51 -3.50 29.94 7.80
N LEU A 52 -4.29 28.93 7.46
CA LEU A 52 -5.05 28.88 6.21
C LEU A 52 -6.04 30.04 6.13
N ALA A 53 -6.80 30.27 7.20
CA ALA A 53 -7.74 31.37 7.31
C ALA A 53 -7.04 32.73 7.11
N THR A 54 -5.98 32.99 7.88
CA THR A 54 -5.21 34.24 7.81
C THR A 54 -4.69 34.49 6.40
N MET A 55 -4.20 33.45 5.71
CA MET A 55 -3.68 33.57 4.35
C MET A 55 -4.75 34.01 3.35
N PHE A 56 -5.92 33.37 3.34
CA PHE A 56 -6.99 33.75 2.41
C PHE A 56 -7.62 35.10 2.73
N TYR A 57 -7.84 35.41 4.02
CA TYR A 57 -8.34 36.73 4.42
C TYR A 57 -7.40 37.87 4.02
N SER A 58 -6.08 37.63 4.03
CA SER A 58 -5.09 38.64 3.64
C SER A 58 -5.03 38.90 2.13
N THR A 59 -5.60 38.01 1.30
CA THR A 59 -5.50 38.08 -0.16
C THR A 59 -6.75 38.67 -0.82
N SER A 60 -7.95 38.21 -0.44
CA SER A 60 -9.23 38.82 -0.86
C SER A 60 -10.41 38.21 -0.08
N PRO A 61 -11.44 38.99 0.33
CA PRO A 61 -12.69 38.45 0.88
C PRO A 61 -13.38 37.42 -0.03
N ASP A 62 -13.18 37.52 -1.34
CA ASP A 62 -13.76 36.61 -2.34
C ASP A 62 -13.12 35.21 -2.32
N MET A 63 -12.03 34.98 -1.57
CA MET A 63 -11.35 33.67 -1.46
C MET A 63 -11.98 32.75 -0.41
N ALA A 64 -13.09 33.15 0.25
CA ALA A 64 -13.78 32.33 1.24
C ALA A 64 -14.24 30.97 0.68
N TRP A 65 -14.60 30.91 -0.61
CA TRP A 65 -14.98 29.64 -1.25
C TRP A 65 -13.81 28.65 -1.35
N MET A 66 -12.57 29.14 -1.50
CA MET A 66 -11.35 28.32 -1.56
C MET A 66 -11.06 27.69 -0.20
N MET A 67 -11.34 28.39 0.89
CA MET A 67 -11.24 27.83 2.25
C MET A 67 -12.13 26.59 2.40
N GLY A 68 -13.34 26.61 1.83
CA GLY A 68 -14.24 25.46 1.79
C GLY A 68 -13.61 24.24 1.10
N GLN A 69 -12.84 24.45 0.04
CA GLN A 69 -12.17 23.35 -0.68
C GLN A 69 -11.13 22.61 0.17
N PHE A 70 -10.45 23.32 1.07
CA PHE A 70 -9.51 22.73 2.03
C PHE A 70 -10.21 21.93 3.12
N TYR A 71 -11.38 22.39 3.60
CA TYR A 71 -12.18 21.62 4.54
C TYR A 71 -12.81 20.38 3.88
N ASP A 72 -13.11 20.45 2.58
CA ASP A 72 -13.67 19.35 1.79
C ASP A 72 -12.63 18.30 1.34
N ILE A 73 -11.36 18.39 1.78
CA ILE A 73 -10.35 17.35 1.47
C ILE A 73 -10.69 16.02 2.17
N GLY A 74 -11.42 16.08 3.28
CA GLY A 74 -11.81 14.94 4.09
C GLY A 74 -11.36 15.07 5.54
N LYS A 75 -11.64 14.06 6.36
CA LYS A 75 -11.26 14.07 7.77
C LYS A 75 -9.73 13.90 7.90
N ILE A 76 -9.08 14.91 8.46
CA ILE A 76 -7.65 14.94 8.79
C ILE A 76 -7.52 15.06 10.30
N ASP A 77 -6.70 14.20 10.91
CA ASP A 77 -6.50 14.22 12.35
C ASP A 77 -5.61 15.41 12.75
N ILE A 78 -5.89 16.03 13.90
CA ILE A 78 -5.14 17.19 14.38
C ILE A 78 -4.12 16.74 15.42
N LEU A 79 -2.86 17.09 15.20
CA LEU A 79 -1.79 16.91 16.17
C LEU A 79 -1.72 18.10 17.12
N PRO A 80 -1.55 17.88 18.45
CA PRO A 80 -1.52 18.95 19.44
C PRO A 80 -0.14 19.66 19.48
N MET A 81 0.31 20.17 18.33
CA MET A 81 1.58 20.88 18.17
C MET A 81 1.50 21.89 17.02
N ASN A 82 2.33 22.93 17.10
CA ASN A 82 2.45 23.97 16.06
C ASN A 82 3.18 23.42 14.81
N CYS A 83 3.19 24.20 13.72
CA CYS A 83 3.86 23.77 12.47
C CYS A 83 5.37 23.57 12.63
N ASP A 84 6.05 24.42 13.40
CA ASP A 84 7.50 24.42 13.52
C ASP A 84 7.99 23.17 14.26
N ASP A 85 7.31 22.81 15.34
CA ASP A 85 7.61 21.61 16.12
C ASP A 85 7.26 20.34 15.34
N LEU A 86 6.16 20.35 14.56
CA LEU A 86 5.85 19.25 13.64
C LEU A 86 6.94 19.08 12.57
N MET A 87 7.44 20.18 11.99
CA MET A 87 8.52 20.14 11.00
C MET A 87 9.83 19.64 11.62
N LYS A 88 10.17 20.06 12.85
CA LYS A 88 11.35 19.55 13.57
C LYS A 88 11.30 18.03 13.76
N ILE A 89 10.12 17.45 13.99
CA ILE A 89 9.94 16.00 14.08
C ILE A 89 10.10 15.35 12.70
N ILE A 90 9.49 15.90 11.64
CA ILE A 90 9.62 15.36 10.28
C ILE A 90 11.07 15.38 9.78
N ASP A 91 11.83 16.38 10.21
CA ASP A 91 13.25 16.54 9.92
C ASP A 91 14.17 15.74 10.87
N SER A 92 13.64 15.04 11.88
CA SER A 92 14.45 14.22 12.79
C SER A 92 14.76 12.85 12.20
N GLU A 93 15.82 12.20 12.69
CA GLU A 93 16.21 10.87 12.24
C GLU A 93 16.21 9.86 13.41
N PRO A 94 15.23 8.94 13.50
CA PRO A 94 14.05 8.80 12.63
C PRO A 94 12.93 9.82 12.96
N PRO A 95 12.02 10.13 12.01
CA PRO A 95 10.95 11.11 12.22
C PRO A 95 9.75 10.52 12.97
N VAL A 96 9.92 10.17 14.26
CA VAL A 96 8.92 9.37 15.01
C VAL A 96 8.11 10.23 15.98
N TYR A 97 6.79 10.04 15.95
CA TYR A 97 5.85 10.58 16.94
C TYR A 97 4.68 9.60 17.16
N ASN A 98 4.32 9.33 18.43
CA ASN A 98 3.21 8.44 18.81
C ASN A 98 3.14 7.13 18.00
N SER A 99 4.26 6.40 17.94
CA SER A 99 4.38 5.12 17.22
C SER A 99 4.12 5.20 15.71
N ARG A 100 4.23 6.40 15.12
CA ARG A 100 4.19 6.66 13.68
C ARG A 100 5.46 7.35 13.21
N MET A 101 5.90 7.01 12.02
CA MET A 101 6.88 7.79 11.28
C MET A 101 6.13 8.87 10.50
N LEU A 102 6.49 10.13 10.73
CA LEU A 102 5.86 11.29 10.14
C LEU A 102 6.61 11.73 8.88
N TYR A 103 5.85 12.05 7.84
CA TYR A 103 6.33 12.52 6.55
C TYR A 103 5.50 13.71 6.12
N MET A 104 6.09 14.65 5.40
CA MET A 104 5.37 15.78 4.81
C MET A 104 4.73 15.37 3.49
N TYR A 105 3.44 15.67 3.29
CA TYR A 105 2.88 15.68 1.94
C TYR A 105 3.39 16.90 1.18
N ASN A 106 3.71 16.77 -0.09
CA ASN A 106 3.99 17.90 -0.95
C ASN A 106 3.32 17.70 -2.31
N SER A 107 2.60 18.72 -2.80
CA SER A 107 1.93 18.63 -4.08
C SER A 107 2.94 18.57 -5.23
N ILE A 108 2.59 17.83 -6.28
CA ILE A 108 3.43 17.68 -7.47
C ILE A 108 3.73 19.06 -8.07
N GLY A 109 5.00 19.31 -8.42
CA GLY A 109 5.45 20.57 -9.00
C GLY A 109 5.65 21.72 -8.00
N ASN A 110 5.52 21.45 -6.71
CA ASN A 110 5.82 22.41 -5.65
C ASN A 110 7.20 22.16 -5.03
N THR A 111 7.84 23.22 -4.51
CA THR A 111 9.16 23.14 -3.89
C THR A 111 9.10 22.32 -2.59
N THR A 112 10.03 21.39 -2.43
CA THR A 112 10.10 20.57 -1.20
C THR A 112 10.62 21.42 -0.04
N SER A 113 9.92 21.40 1.09
CA SER A 113 10.25 22.23 2.27
C SER A 113 10.96 21.49 3.40
N THR A 114 11.15 20.17 3.29
CA THR A 114 11.86 19.34 4.29
C THR A 114 13.37 19.39 4.09
N LYS A 115 14.15 19.15 5.15
CA LYS A 115 15.63 19.04 5.05
C LYS A 115 16.07 17.89 4.17
N THR A 116 15.29 16.81 4.13
CA THR A 116 15.58 15.61 3.33
C THR A 116 14.40 15.29 2.42
N ARG A 117 14.67 14.95 1.15
CA ARG A 117 13.63 14.55 0.18
C ARG A 117 12.88 13.28 0.58
N GLU A 118 13.55 12.43 1.35
CA GLU A 118 13.04 11.15 1.84
C GLU A 118 11.93 11.33 2.89
N SER A 119 11.87 12.50 3.55
CA SER A 119 10.78 12.88 4.46
C SER A 119 9.54 13.44 3.75
N THR A 120 9.52 13.44 2.41
CA THR A 120 8.42 14.00 1.60
C THR A 120 7.71 12.96 0.75
N ILE A 121 6.38 13.05 0.67
CA ILE A 121 5.49 12.21 -0.13
C ILE A 121 4.81 13.06 -1.21
N LEU A 122 5.02 12.69 -2.48
CA LEU A 122 4.36 13.36 -3.61
C LEU A 122 3.12 12.65 -4.14
N ASN A 123 3.07 11.33 -4.01
CA ASN A 123 2.06 10.48 -4.64
C ASN A 123 1.91 9.14 -3.92
N GLU A 124 0.98 8.32 -4.43
CA GLU A 124 0.69 6.98 -3.89
C GLU A 124 1.90 6.05 -3.95
N GLU A 125 2.66 6.05 -5.05
CA GLU A 125 3.82 5.16 -5.23
C GLU A 125 4.90 5.41 -4.15
N GLU A 126 5.21 6.67 -3.89
CA GLU A 126 6.17 7.06 -2.85
C GLU A 126 5.67 6.67 -1.46
N LEU A 127 4.38 6.89 -1.18
CA LEU A 127 3.76 6.49 0.07
C LEU A 127 3.82 4.98 0.27
N VAL A 128 3.51 4.18 -0.75
CA VAL A 128 3.62 2.71 -0.70
C VAL A 128 5.06 2.28 -0.42
N ARG A 129 6.05 2.91 -1.07
CA ARG A 129 7.47 2.63 -0.82
C ARG A 129 7.88 2.91 0.62
N ILE A 130 7.47 4.05 1.18
CA ILE A 130 7.69 4.41 2.58
C ILE A 130 7.01 3.40 3.51
N CYS A 131 5.76 3.03 3.22
CA CYS A 131 5.03 2.07 4.02
C CYS A 131 5.68 0.68 4.03
N ARG A 132 6.20 0.23 2.87
CA ARG A 132 7.00 -1.00 2.78
C ARG A 132 8.27 -0.90 3.64
N TYR A 133 8.99 0.21 3.60
CA TYR A 133 10.15 0.41 4.48
C TYR A 133 9.79 0.26 5.97
N ILE A 134 8.65 0.82 6.38
CA ILE A 134 8.15 0.69 7.76
C ILE A 134 7.75 -0.77 8.07
N LEU A 135 7.16 -1.50 7.12
CA LEU A 135 6.88 -2.93 7.28
C LEU A 135 8.16 -3.75 7.49
N ASP A 136 9.15 -3.53 6.63
CA ASP A 136 10.39 -4.31 6.63
C ASP A 136 11.25 -4.05 7.88
N LYS A 137 11.26 -2.80 8.37
CA LYS A 137 12.11 -2.38 9.49
C LYS A 137 11.50 -2.62 10.88
N TYR A 138 10.17 -2.66 10.99
CA TYR A 138 9.48 -2.76 12.28
C TYR A 138 8.63 -4.05 12.35
N PRO A 139 9.17 -5.11 12.97
CA PRO A 139 8.48 -6.39 13.14
C PRO A 139 7.14 -6.25 13.84
N ARG A 140 6.26 -7.20 13.56
CA ARG A 140 4.92 -7.33 14.11
C ARG A 140 4.48 -8.79 13.99
N ASN A 141 3.39 -9.18 14.63
CA ASN A 141 2.86 -10.53 14.47
C ASN A 141 2.19 -10.72 13.09
N SER A 142 1.95 -11.98 12.70
CA SER A 142 1.43 -12.34 11.38
C SER A 142 0.03 -11.77 11.10
N VAL A 143 -0.81 -11.63 12.13
CA VAL A 143 -2.16 -11.06 12.01
C VAL A 143 -2.08 -9.58 11.67
N GLU A 144 -1.35 -8.80 12.47
CA GLU A 144 -1.10 -7.38 12.21
C GLU A 144 -0.40 -7.16 10.88
N TYR A 145 0.56 -8.01 10.52
CA TYR A 145 1.23 -7.91 9.23
C TYR A 145 0.23 -8.07 8.07
N GLY A 146 -0.67 -9.05 8.15
CA GLY A 146 -1.72 -9.29 7.17
C GLY A 146 -2.65 -8.09 6.97
N GLU A 147 -3.11 -7.46 8.05
CA GLU A 147 -3.94 -6.26 7.95
C GLU A 147 -3.17 -5.09 7.30
N HIS A 148 -1.94 -4.86 7.73
CA HIS A 148 -1.14 -3.75 7.21
C HIS A 148 -0.78 -3.90 5.72
N ILE A 149 -0.54 -5.11 5.21
CA ILE A 149 -0.28 -5.27 3.77
C ILE A 149 -1.54 -4.97 2.92
N LYS A 150 -2.75 -5.24 3.43
CA LYS A 150 -4.01 -4.80 2.80
C LYS A 150 -4.18 -3.28 2.84
N ASP A 151 -3.73 -2.65 3.91
CA ASP A 151 -3.73 -1.20 4.04
C ASP A 151 -2.80 -0.51 3.03
N ILE A 152 -1.71 -1.17 2.66
CA ILE A 152 -0.66 -0.57 1.82
C ILE A 152 -0.83 -0.90 0.34
N PHE A 153 -1.08 -2.16 -0.02
CA PHE A 153 -1.07 -2.61 -1.42
C PHE A 153 -2.46 -2.59 -2.05
N LYS A 154 -3.02 -1.38 -2.22
CA LYS A 154 -4.41 -1.15 -2.68
C LYS A 154 -4.71 -1.56 -4.13
N ASN A 155 -3.69 -1.84 -4.96
CA ASN A 155 -3.90 -2.38 -6.32
C ASN A 155 -4.09 -3.90 -6.33
N LEU A 156 -3.82 -4.58 -5.21
CA LEU A 156 -4.01 -6.02 -5.06
C LEU A 156 -5.38 -6.33 -4.47
N ILE A 157 -5.86 -7.54 -4.73
CA ILE A 157 -7.11 -8.04 -4.13
C ILE A 157 -6.74 -9.21 -3.23
N PHE A 158 -6.89 -9.04 -1.92
CA PHE A 158 -6.59 -10.08 -0.96
C PHE A 158 -7.82 -10.94 -0.69
N LEU A 159 -7.64 -12.26 -0.59
CA LEU A 159 -8.75 -13.17 -0.29
C LEU A 159 -9.26 -12.92 1.14
N GLU A 160 -10.51 -12.48 1.25
CA GLU A 160 -11.27 -12.40 2.49
C GLU A 160 -12.70 -12.89 2.20
N ASN A 161 -12.99 -14.12 2.62
CA ASN A 161 -14.27 -14.79 2.38
C ASN A 161 -14.67 -15.63 3.60
N ASN A 162 -15.14 -14.97 4.64
CA ASN A 162 -15.54 -15.62 5.90
C ASN A 162 -16.65 -16.67 5.74
N ALA A 163 -17.46 -16.57 4.66
CA ALA A 163 -18.52 -17.52 4.36
C ALA A 163 -17.99 -18.85 3.77
N HIS A 164 -16.79 -18.86 3.20
CA HIS A 164 -16.22 -20.05 2.60
C HIS A 164 -15.75 -21.06 3.67
N PRO A 165 -16.04 -22.37 3.54
CA PRO A 165 -15.76 -23.35 4.60
C PRO A 165 -14.26 -23.57 4.87
N LYS A 166 -13.41 -23.51 3.83
CA LYS A 166 -11.96 -23.78 3.92
C LYS A 166 -11.07 -22.54 3.73
N PHE A 167 -11.25 -21.80 2.64
CA PHE A 167 -10.39 -20.67 2.25
C PHE A 167 -11.00 -19.33 2.66
N LYS A 168 -10.81 -18.94 3.92
CA LYS A 168 -11.42 -17.73 4.49
C LYS A 168 -10.56 -16.48 4.35
N THR A 169 -9.24 -16.63 4.45
CA THR A 169 -8.31 -15.52 4.40
C THR A 169 -7.06 -15.94 3.63
N PHE A 170 -6.40 -14.98 3.01
CA PHE A 170 -5.08 -15.15 2.44
C PHE A 170 -4.00 -15.36 3.53
N ASN A 171 -4.23 -14.87 4.74
CA ASN A 171 -3.20 -14.82 5.78
C ASN A 171 -3.02 -16.18 6.48
N ASN A 172 -2.01 -16.93 6.07
CA ASN A 172 -1.53 -18.15 6.73
C ASN A 172 -0.03 -18.05 7.03
N MET A 173 0.45 -16.84 7.31
CA MET A 173 1.87 -16.58 7.56
C MET A 173 2.37 -17.27 8.83
N ASP A 174 1.48 -17.51 9.80
CA ASP A 174 1.75 -18.32 10.99
C ASP A 174 2.21 -19.75 10.68
N LYS A 175 1.92 -20.25 9.47
CA LYS A 175 2.30 -21.59 9.00
C LYS A 175 3.58 -21.62 8.17
N ILE A 176 4.27 -20.50 7.99
CA ILE A 176 5.53 -20.45 7.24
C ILE A 176 6.61 -21.24 8.02
N GLU A 177 7.19 -22.23 7.35
CA GLU A 177 8.29 -23.01 7.93
C GLU A 177 9.51 -22.09 8.14
N GLY A 178 10.10 -22.15 9.33
CA GLY A 178 11.20 -21.27 9.73
C GLY A 178 10.76 -19.95 10.36
N GLY A 179 9.46 -19.65 10.37
CA GLY A 179 8.92 -18.38 10.86
C GLY A 179 8.83 -17.33 9.77
N PHE A 180 7.68 -16.65 9.65
CA PHE A 180 7.44 -15.66 8.59
C PHE A 180 8.32 -14.41 8.72
N GLU A 181 8.83 -14.14 9.92
CA GLU A 181 9.73 -13.05 10.23
C GLU A 181 11.03 -13.10 9.43
N LEU A 182 11.45 -14.29 9.00
CA LEU A 182 12.62 -14.48 8.16
C LEU A 182 12.35 -14.27 6.66
N PHE A 183 11.10 -13.99 6.28
CA PHE A 183 10.67 -13.83 4.88
C PHE A 183 9.92 -12.51 4.62
N HIS A 184 9.88 -11.60 5.60
CA HIS A 184 9.14 -10.33 5.51
C HIS A 184 9.46 -9.54 4.24
N LYS A 185 10.74 -9.37 3.95
CA LYS A 185 11.20 -8.59 2.80
C LYS A 185 10.86 -9.29 1.50
N SER A 186 11.03 -10.60 1.42
CA SER A 186 10.65 -11.37 0.24
C SER A 186 9.14 -11.29 -0.05
N ILE A 187 8.31 -11.25 1.01
CA ILE A 187 6.86 -11.04 0.89
C ILE A 187 6.57 -9.61 0.41
N THR A 188 7.12 -8.58 1.05
CA THR A 188 6.87 -7.19 0.63
C THR A 188 7.43 -6.87 -0.75
N ASP A 189 8.57 -7.44 -1.14
CA ASP A 189 9.17 -7.31 -2.48
C ASP A 189 8.20 -7.83 -3.55
N PHE A 190 7.64 -9.02 -3.33
CA PHE A 190 6.65 -9.61 -4.25
C PHE A 190 5.38 -8.75 -4.33
N LEU A 191 4.81 -8.37 -3.18
CA LEU A 191 3.58 -7.57 -3.16
C LEU A 191 3.78 -6.18 -3.75
N PHE A 192 4.92 -5.53 -3.48
CA PHE A 192 5.27 -4.24 -4.06
C PHE A 192 5.43 -4.33 -5.58
N PHE A 193 6.10 -5.37 -6.08
CA PHE A 193 6.17 -5.61 -7.52
C PHE A 193 4.75 -5.77 -8.11
N CYS A 194 3.93 -6.64 -7.53
CA CYS A 194 2.58 -6.92 -8.04
C CYS A 194 1.68 -5.67 -7.98
N ASN A 195 1.80 -4.85 -6.93
CA ASN A 195 1.02 -3.63 -6.77
C ASN A 195 1.29 -2.59 -7.86
N ASN A 196 2.46 -2.65 -8.50
CA ASN A 196 2.87 -1.76 -9.58
C ASN A 196 2.86 -2.44 -10.96
N TYR A 197 2.44 -3.71 -11.04
CA TYR A 197 2.47 -4.49 -12.26
C TYR A 197 1.16 -4.32 -13.06
N GLN A 198 1.28 -3.98 -14.34
CA GLN A 198 0.14 -3.92 -15.25
C GLN A 198 -0.13 -5.30 -15.86
N VAL A 199 -1.22 -5.94 -15.44
CA VAL A 199 -1.62 -7.27 -15.92
C VAL A 199 -2.02 -7.21 -17.40
N ILE A 200 -1.43 -8.09 -18.21
CA ILE A 200 -1.85 -8.34 -19.60
C ILE A 200 -3.11 -9.23 -19.56
N PRO A 201 -4.30 -8.72 -19.91
CA PRO A 201 -5.52 -9.48 -19.74
C PRO A 201 -5.55 -10.73 -20.62
N GLY A 202 -5.86 -11.88 -20.03
CA GLY A 202 -6.01 -13.14 -20.75
C GLY A 202 -4.70 -13.86 -21.13
N ASP A 203 -3.54 -13.31 -20.77
CA ASP A 203 -2.22 -13.90 -21.10
C ASP A 203 -1.42 -14.21 -19.82
N SER A 204 -1.83 -15.26 -19.11
CA SER A 204 -1.13 -15.68 -17.88
C SER A 204 0.33 -16.05 -18.15
N ILE A 205 0.64 -16.66 -19.29
CA ILE A 205 2.00 -17.12 -19.63
C ILE A 205 2.95 -15.93 -19.75
N GLN A 206 2.59 -14.90 -20.52
CA GLN A 206 3.44 -13.73 -20.67
C GLN A 206 3.55 -12.95 -19.35
N ASN A 207 2.46 -12.87 -18.57
CA ASN A 207 2.53 -12.28 -17.24
C ASN A 207 3.53 -13.02 -16.34
N LEU A 208 3.46 -14.35 -16.24
CA LEU A 208 4.39 -15.15 -15.45
C LEU A 208 5.84 -15.00 -15.92
N LYS A 209 6.06 -14.96 -17.24
CA LYS A 209 7.39 -14.72 -17.80
C LYS A 209 7.96 -13.37 -17.36
N ASN A 210 7.17 -12.30 -17.41
CA ASN A 210 7.58 -10.97 -16.97
C ASN A 210 7.89 -10.95 -15.47
N MET A 211 6.99 -11.53 -14.65
CA MET A 211 7.16 -11.61 -13.20
C MET A 211 8.44 -12.38 -12.82
N ASN A 212 8.66 -13.55 -13.43
CA ASN A 212 9.80 -14.40 -13.16
C ASN A 212 11.14 -13.79 -13.62
N ALA A 213 11.12 -12.88 -14.60
CA ALA A 213 12.31 -12.15 -15.03
C ALA A 213 12.68 -11.00 -14.08
N ALA A 214 11.71 -10.44 -13.35
CA ALA A 214 11.91 -9.29 -12.46
C ALA A 214 12.11 -9.67 -10.99
N LEU A 215 11.56 -10.81 -10.56
CA LEU A 215 11.58 -11.24 -9.16
C LEU A 215 12.74 -12.19 -8.86
N ILE A 216 13.20 -12.16 -7.60
CA ILE A 216 14.37 -12.93 -7.13
C ILE A 216 14.11 -14.44 -7.13
N TYR A 217 12.91 -14.85 -6.70
CA TYR A 217 12.51 -16.25 -6.65
C TYR A 217 11.59 -16.62 -7.81
N ILE A 218 11.48 -17.94 -8.02
CA ILE A 218 10.72 -18.52 -9.12
C ILE A 218 9.24 -18.22 -8.93
N VAL A 219 8.63 -17.71 -9.99
CA VAL A 219 7.19 -17.61 -10.20
C VAL A 219 6.78 -18.68 -11.19
N CYS A 220 5.86 -19.57 -10.81
CA CYS A 220 5.39 -20.62 -11.71
C CYS A 220 3.96 -21.07 -11.41
N GLU A 221 3.37 -21.81 -12.35
CA GLU A 221 2.13 -22.54 -12.10
C GLU A 221 2.38 -23.74 -11.18
N GLU A 222 1.35 -24.16 -10.43
CA GLU A 222 1.36 -25.43 -9.70
C GLU A 222 1.46 -26.61 -10.67
N GLY A 223 2.66 -27.14 -10.87
CA GLY A 223 2.92 -28.25 -11.80
C GLY A 223 2.72 -29.65 -11.22
N GLY A 224 2.97 -29.84 -9.92
CA GLY A 224 2.85 -31.16 -9.26
C GLY A 224 1.39 -31.62 -9.15
N GLY A 225 1.09 -32.86 -9.54
CA GLY A 225 -0.22 -33.48 -9.30
C GLY A 225 -1.41 -32.84 -10.00
N LYS A 226 -1.23 -32.06 -11.09
CA LYS A 226 -2.36 -31.53 -11.89
C LYS A 226 -3.34 -32.64 -12.32
N SER A 227 -2.84 -33.85 -12.57
CA SER A 227 -3.64 -35.03 -12.92
C SER A 227 -4.38 -35.68 -11.74
N ALA A 228 -3.95 -35.43 -10.49
CA ALA A 228 -4.54 -36.00 -9.28
C ALA A 228 -5.47 -35.01 -8.54
N ARG A 229 -5.36 -33.70 -8.86
CA ARG A 229 -6.18 -32.64 -8.26
C ARG A 229 -7.60 -32.65 -8.80
N LYS A 230 -8.56 -32.31 -7.94
CA LYS A 230 -9.94 -32.10 -8.38
C LYS A 230 -10.01 -30.82 -9.20
N ALA A 231 -10.85 -30.82 -10.24
CA ALA A 231 -11.09 -29.62 -11.04
C ALA A 231 -11.53 -28.45 -10.14
N GLY A 232 -10.87 -27.30 -10.29
CA GLY A 232 -11.18 -26.09 -9.50
C GLY A 232 -10.65 -26.07 -8.07
N GLU A 233 -9.81 -27.02 -7.65
CA GLU A 233 -9.28 -27.07 -6.27
C GLU A 233 -8.44 -25.83 -5.88
N LEU A 234 -7.83 -25.15 -6.86
CA LEU A 234 -7.11 -23.90 -6.67
C LEU A 234 -7.90 -22.66 -7.10
N ASN A 235 -9.18 -22.83 -7.43
CA ASN A 235 -10.05 -21.71 -7.71
C ASN A 235 -10.51 -21.07 -6.39
N ARG A 236 -10.59 -19.74 -6.37
CA ARG A 236 -11.06 -18.98 -5.21
C ARG A 236 -12.11 -17.96 -5.62
N ASP A 237 -12.98 -17.65 -4.69
CA ASP A 237 -13.99 -16.61 -4.85
C ASP A 237 -13.53 -15.38 -4.07
N PHE A 238 -13.42 -14.25 -4.77
CA PHE A 238 -13.00 -12.97 -4.19
C PHE A 238 -14.19 -12.02 -4.14
N VAL A 239 -14.29 -11.23 -3.07
CA VAL A 239 -15.31 -10.18 -2.95
C VAL A 239 -14.65 -8.82 -3.18
N ILE A 240 -15.14 -8.07 -4.16
CA ILE A 240 -14.66 -6.73 -4.50
C ILE A 240 -15.89 -5.82 -4.59
N ASP A 241 -15.94 -4.75 -3.79
CA ASP A 241 -17.06 -3.79 -3.78
C ASP A 241 -18.45 -4.47 -3.69
N ASN A 242 -18.57 -5.46 -2.80
CA ASN A 242 -19.77 -6.31 -2.60
C ASN A 242 -20.16 -7.19 -3.81
N VAL A 243 -19.32 -7.29 -4.83
CA VAL A 243 -19.49 -8.22 -5.96
C VAL A 243 -18.59 -9.43 -5.78
N THR A 244 -19.15 -10.63 -5.91
CA THR A 244 -18.38 -11.88 -5.83
C THR A 244 -17.86 -12.26 -7.20
N TYR A 245 -16.54 -12.36 -7.32
CA TYR A 245 -15.80 -12.85 -8.47
C TYR A 245 -15.47 -14.32 -8.22
N THR A 246 -16.29 -15.20 -8.78
CA THR A 246 -16.20 -16.65 -8.54
C THR A 246 -15.17 -17.32 -9.43
N ASN A 247 -14.63 -18.45 -8.97
CA ASN A 247 -13.79 -19.35 -9.76
C ASN A 247 -12.51 -18.69 -10.34
N VAL A 248 -11.91 -17.75 -9.60
CA VAL A 248 -10.63 -17.15 -10.01
C VAL A 248 -9.54 -18.20 -9.88
N ASN A 249 -8.85 -18.49 -10.99
CA ASN A 249 -7.73 -19.44 -11.01
C ASN A 249 -6.53 -18.88 -10.22
N CYS A 250 -6.22 -19.48 -9.07
CA CYS A 250 -5.12 -19.08 -8.20
C CYS A 250 -4.01 -20.15 -8.16
N GLU A 251 -3.74 -20.82 -9.28
CA GLU A 251 -2.71 -21.86 -9.37
C GLU A 251 -1.27 -21.32 -9.43
N PHE A 252 -1.08 -20.01 -9.60
CA PHE A 252 0.23 -19.40 -9.69
C PHE A 252 0.80 -19.17 -8.30
N HIS A 253 2.11 -19.35 -8.17
CA HIS A 253 2.77 -19.13 -6.90
C HIS A 253 4.19 -18.58 -7.04
N TYR A 254 4.56 -17.76 -6.05
CA TYR A 254 5.90 -17.30 -5.79
C TYR A 254 6.52 -18.14 -4.66
N LYS A 255 7.69 -18.72 -4.88
CA LYS A 255 8.32 -19.64 -3.91
C LYS A 255 9.23 -18.88 -2.95
N LEU A 256 8.90 -18.88 -1.66
CA LEU A 256 9.72 -18.29 -0.60
C LEU A 256 10.80 -19.29 -0.16
N LEU A 257 11.79 -19.52 -1.05
CA LEU A 257 12.72 -20.64 -0.92
C LEU A 257 13.81 -20.44 0.12
N TYR A 258 14.18 -19.19 0.40
CA TYR A 258 15.30 -18.87 1.29
C TYR A 258 14.89 -17.68 2.16
N GLU A 259 15.48 -17.63 3.34
CA GLU A 259 15.37 -16.48 4.24
C GLU A 259 15.86 -15.21 3.54
N ASP A 260 15.35 -14.07 3.98
CA ASP A 260 15.70 -12.77 3.43
C ASP A 260 17.22 -12.55 3.43
N GLY A 261 17.77 -12.20 2.25
CA GLY A 261 19.21 -12.01 2.05
C GLY A 261 20.03 -13.28 1.86
N MET A 262 19.42 -14.48 1.96
CA MET A 262 20.12 -15.77 1.92
C MET A 262 19.90 -16.57 0.63
N ASN A 263 19.46 -15.92 -0.45
CA ASN A 263 19.16 -16.60 -1.72
C ASN A 263 20.33 -17.47 -2.21
N ARG A 264 20.07 -18.77 -2.40
CA ARG A 264 21.05 -19.81 -2.80
C ARG A 264 22.24 -20.03 -1.85
N ARG A 265 22.21 -19.46 -0.64
CA ARG A 265 23.28 -19.60 0.37
C ARG A 265 22.79 -20.13 1.71
N GLY A 266 21.51 -19.96 2.05
CA GLY A 266 20.93 -20.41 3.32
C GLY A 266 20.14 -21.72 3.25
N LYS A 267 19.47 -22.05 4.36
CA LYS A 267 18.53 -23.18 4.42
C LYS A 267 17.42 -22.96 3.38
N ARG A 268 17.12 -24.02 2.64
CA ARG A 268 16.07 -24.01 1.63
C ARG A 268 14.75 -24.50 2.23
N TYR A 269 13.70 -23.70 2.09
CA TYR A 269 12.33 -23.99 2.53
C TYR A 269 11.45 -24.25 1.30
N SER A 270 11.11 -25.50 1.00
CA SER A 270 10.36 -25.85 -0.22
C SER A 270 8.85 -25.64 -0.11
N GLY A 271 8.32 -25.58 1.12
CA GLY A 271 6.90 -25.45 1.41
C GLY A 271 6.35 -24.03 1.33
N ASN A 272 7.16 -23.01 1.62
CA ASN A 272 6.67 -21.64 1.76
C ASN A 272 6.34 -20.98 0.40
N ARG A 273 5.11 -20.46 0.24
CA ARG A 273 4.61 -19.88 -1.01
C ARG A 273 3.64 -18.71 -0.81
N ILE A 274 3.59 -17.86 -1.82
CA ILE A 274 2.49 -16.92 -2.04
C ILE A 274 1.70 -17.39 -3.26
N TYR A 275 0.43 -17.76 -3.08
CA TYR A 275 -0.48 -18.10 -4.17
C TYR A 275 -1.25 -16.88 -4.65
N PHE A 276 -1.40 -16.78 -5.96
CA PHE A 276 -2.11 -15.68 -6.59
C PHE A 276 -2.79 -16.09 -7.90
N GLY A 277 -3.72 -15.26 -8.34
CA GLY A 277 -4.45 -15.37 -9.61
C GLY A 277 -4.55 -14.03 -10.31
N PHE A 278 -5.08 -14.05 -11.53
CA PHE A 278 -5.40 -12.84 -12.29
C PHE A 278 -6.91 -12.69 -12.44
N ILE A 279 -7.44 -11.51 -12.09
CA ILE A 279 -8.84 -11.16 -12.35
C ILE A 279 -8.87 -10.26 -13.58
N ASN A 280 -9.14 -10.88 -14.73
CA ASN A 280 -9.04 -10.24 -16.05
C ASN A 280 -10.17 -9.24 -16.35
N LYS A 281 -11.29 -9.32 -15.62
CA LYS A 281 -12.45 -8.45 -15.84
C LYS A 281 -12.99 -8.01 -14.49
N ILE A 282 -12.79 -6.74 -14.16
CA ILE A 282 -13.38 -6.08 -12.99
C ILE A 282 -14.25 -4.95 -13.53
N LYS A 283 -15.47 -4.79 -13.00
CA LYS A 283 -16.40 -3.79 -13.52
C LYS A 283 -15.83 -2.40 -13.25
N GLY A 284 -15.57 -1.62 -14.30
CA GLY A 284 -15.04 -0.25 -14.17
C GLY A 284 -13.59 -0.14 -13.70
N SER A 285 -12.83 -1.24 -13.68
CA SER A 285 -11.41 -1.24 -13.28
C SER A 285 -10.57 -2.06 -14.26
N ILE A 286 -9.29 -1.72 -14.35
CA ILE A 286 -8.29 -2.54 -15.02
C ILE A 286 -8.16 -3.92 -14.34
N PRO A 287 -7.64 -4.94 -15.06
CA PRO A 287 -7.29 -6.23 -14.47
C PRO A 287 -6.35 -6.08 -13.27
N ARG A 288 -6.48 -6.95 -12.28
CA ARG A 288 -5.66 -6.95 -11.06
C ARG A 288 -5.20 -8.35 -10.71
N ILE A 289 -4.16 -8.44 -9.89
CA ILE A 289 -3.70 -9.71 -9.32
C ILE A 289 -4.35 -9.91 -7.94
N ALA A 290 -4.83 -11.13 -7.73
CA ALA A 290 -5.55 -11.55 -6.53
C ALA A 290 -4.66 -12.46 -5.69
N ILE A 291 -4.40 -12.08 -4.44
CA ILE A 291 -3.57 -12.83 -3.49
C ILE A 291 -4.46 -13.81 -2.72
N ALA A 292 -4.29 -15.09 -3.00
CA ALA A 292 -5.13 -16.15 -2.45
C ALA A 292 -4.61 -16.71 -1.13
N HIS A 293 -3.29 -16.73 -0.93
CA HIS A 293 -2.66 -17.35 0.23
C HIS A 293 -1.21 -16.90 0.37
N ILE A 294 -0.77 -16.63 1.60
CA ILE A 294 0.64 -16.45 1.97
C ILE A 294 0.90 -17.39 3.14
N GLY A 295 1.74 -18.41 2.96
CA GLY A 295 1.94 -19.44 3.98
C GLY A 295 2.65 -20.69 3.45
N ASN A 296 2.47 -21.82 4.13
CA ASN A 296 2.91 -23.12 3.62
C ASN A 296 2.10 -23.55 2.38
N HIS A 297 2.62 -24.50 1.62
CA HIS A 297 2.03 -25.10 0.43
C HIS A 297 0.58 -25.57 0.70
N LEU A 298 -0.32 -25.35 -0.28
CA LEU A 298 -1.76 -25.63 -0.19
C LEU A 298 -2.11 -27.08 -0.56
#